data_AF-A2A7F9-F1
#
_entry.id   AF-A2A7F9-F1
#
_cell.length_a   1.000
_cell.length_b   1.000
_cell.length_c   1.000
_cell.angle_alpha   90.00
_cell.angle_beta   90.00
_cell.angle_gamma   90.00
#
_symmetry.space_group_name_H-M   'P 1'
#
loop_
_entity.id
_entity.type
_entity.pdbx_description
1 polymer ?
#
loop_
_entity_poly.entity_id
_entity_poly.type
_entity_poly.pdbx_seq_one_letter_code
_entity_poly.pdbx_strand_id
1 'polypeptide(L)'
;MVNEARGSGSPNPRSEGSSSGSESSKDSSRCSTPSLDPERHERLREKMRRRMDSGDKWFSLEFFPPRTAEGAVNLISRFDRMAAGGPLFVDVTWHPAGDPGSDKETSSMMIASTAVNYCGLETILHMTCCQQRPEEITGHLHRAKQLGLKNIMALRGDPVGDHWEAEEGGFSYATDLVKHIRTEFADYFDICVA
;
A
#
# COMPACT_ATOMS: atom_id res chain seq x y z
N MET A 1 -37.66 -53.10 -43.02
CA MET A 1 -38.91 -53.14 -42.25
C MET A 1 -39.41 -51.70 -42.13
N VAL A 2 -40.36 -51.28 -42.99
CA VAL A 2 -41.76 -50.85 -42.67
C VAL A 2 -41.85 -49.90 -41.44
N ASN A 3 -42.42 -48.69 -41.45
CA ASN A 3 -43.43 -47.92 -42.21
C ASN A 3 -43.06 -46.39 -42.15
N GLU A 4 -43.27 -45.51 -43.14
CA GLU A 4 -44.51 -44.83 -43.62
C GLU A 4 -45.33 -44.12 -42.52
N ALA A 5 -45.97 -42.94 -42.64
CA ALA A 5 -46.14 -41.89 -43.67
C ALA A 5 -46.81 -40.65 -43.00
N ARG A 6 -46.46 -39.40 -43.37
CA ARG A 6 -47.24 -38.38 -44.15
C ARG A 6 -48.48 -37.71 -43.52
N GLY A 7 -48.57 -36.39 -43.77
CA GLY A 7 -49.81 -35.61 -43.99
C GLY A 7 -49.75 -34.21 -43.35
N SER A 8 -49.39 -33.11 -44.02
CA SER A 8 -50.01 -32.33 -45.11
C SER A 8 -51.27 -31.52 -44.73
N GLY A 9 -51.22 -30.18 -44.88
CA GLY A 9 -52.41 -29.31 -44.93
C GLY A 9 -52.14 -27.80 -44.72
N SER A 10 -52.01 -27.04 -45.81
CA SER A 10 -52.20 -25.56 -45.90
C SER A 10 -53.69 -25.23 -46.16
N PRO A 11 -54.26 -23.98 -46.11
CA PRO A 11 -53.71 -22.69 -46.60
C PRO A 11 -54.13 -21.35 -45.88
N ASN A 12 -53.50 -20.26 -46.36
CA ASN A 12 -53.66 -18.76 -46.25
C ASN A 12 -55.12 -18.18 -46.17
N PRO A 13 -55.43 -16.84 -45.99
CA PRO A 13 -54.65 -15.61 -46.32
C PRO A 13 -54.88 -14.28 -45.49
N ARG A 14 -54.10 -13.20 -45.81
CA ARG A 14 -54.42 -11.71 -45.81
C ARG A 14 -54.76 -11.02 -44.45
N SER A 15 -54.52 -9.73 -44.14
CA SER A 15 -54.20 -8.47 -44.86
C SER A 15 -53.86 -7.34 -43.84
N GLU A 16 -53.24 -6.25 -44.32
CA GLU A 16 -53.17 -4.87 -43.74
C GLU A 16 -52.31 -4.70 -42.46
N GLY A 17 -51.53 -3.64 -42.22
CA GLY A 17 -51.24 -2.36 -42.87
C GLY A 17 -50.63 -1.43 -41.80
N SER A 18 -49.77 -0.48 -42.23
CA SER A 18 -49.41 0.78 -41.55
C SER A 18 -48.27 0.81 -40.50
N SER A 19 -47.17 1.45 -40.94
CA SER A 19 -46.35 2.50 -40.31
C SER A 19 -46.29 2.67 -38.78
N SER A 20 -45.08 2.73 -38.23
CA SER A 20 -44.43 3.98 -37.75
C SER A 20 -43.16 3.62 -36.98
N GLY A 21 -42.09 4.37 -37.18
CA GLY A 21 -40.76 4.02 -36.69
C GLY A 21 -40.51 4.25 -35.20
N SER A 22 -39.37 3.75 -34.75
CA SER A 22 -38.52 4.38 -33.75
C SER A 22 -37.16 3.67 -33.74
N GLU A 23 -36.12 4.49 -33.72
CA GLU A 23 -34.72 4.09 -33.64
C GLU A 23 -34.36 3.52 -32.27
N SER A 24 -33.16 2.94 -32.22
CA SER A 24 -32.31 2.73 -31.05
C SER A 24 -32.43 1.38 -30.36
N SER A 25 -31.36 0.59 -30.51
CA SER A 25 -30.45 0.30 -29.38
C SER A 25 -29.24 -0.46 -29.91
N LYS A 26 -28.15 0.27 -30.19
CA LYS A 26 -26.82 -0.35 -30.28
C LYS A 26 -26.34 -0.55 -28.85
N ASP A 27 -26.47 -1.78 -28.38
CA ASP A 27 -25.93 -2.23 -27.11
C ASP A 27 -24.41 -2.07 -27.17
N SER A 28 -23.92 -1.05 -26.49
CA SER A 28 -22.49 -0.76 -26.38
C SER A 28 -22.02 -1.36 -25.08
N SER A 29 -21.36 -2.51 -25.19
CA SER A 29 -20.59 -3.14 -24.12
C SER A 29 -19.49 -2.18 -23.68
N ARG A 30 -19.82 -1.28 -22.75
CA ARG A 30 -18.85 -0.41 -22.11
C ARG A 30 -18.07 -1.25 -21.12
N CYS A 31 -16.83 -1.53 -21.49
CA CYS A 31 -15.78 -1.92 -20.56
C CYS A 31 -15.79 -0.88 -19.44
N SER A 32 -16.20 -1.27 -18.23
CA SER A 32 -16.17 -0.39 -17.07
C SER A 32 -14.72 -0.01 -16.82
N THR A 33 -14.36 1.23 -17.12
CA THR A 33 -13.11 1.81 -16.66
C THR A 33 -13.08 1.71 -15.13
N PRO A 34 -11.98 1.27 -14.50
CA PRO A 34 -11.87 1.34 -13.06
C PRO A 34 -12.02 2.81 -12.67
N SER A 35 -13.04 3.13 -11.89
CA SER A 35 -13.15 4.44 -11.26
C SER A 35 -11.87 4.66 -10.43
N LEU A 36 -11.16 5.75 -10.71
CA LEU A 36 -10.05 6.21 -9.87
C LEU A 36 -10.63 6.49 -8.48
N ASP A 37 -10.39 5.60 -7.52
CA ASP A 37 -10.78 5.80 -6.13
C ASP A 37 -10.03 7.04 -5.59
N PRO A 38 -10.72 8.15 -5.29
CA PRO A 38 -10.08 9.37 -4.80
C PRO A 38 -9.33 9.14 -3.48
N GLU A 39 -9.74 8.14 -2.69
CA GLU A 39 -9.09 7.74 -1.43
C GLU A 39 -7.65 7.23 -1.63
N ARG A 40 -7.33 6.73 -2.82
CA ARG A 40 -6.04 6.10 -3.10
C ARG A 40 -4.89 7.11 -3.17
N HIS A 41 -5.19 8.39 -3.30
CA HIS A 41 -4.21 9.47 -3.47
C HIS A 41 -4.09 10.41 -2.26
N GLU A 42 -4.99 10.29 -1.28
CA GLU A 42 -4.96 11.08 -0.04
C GLU A 42 -3.78 10.68 0.85
N ARG A 43 -3.18 11.65 1.55
CA ARG A 43 -2.07 11.38 2.47
C ARG A 43 -2.55 10.72 3.76
N LEU A 44 -1.68 9.96 4.43
CA LEU A 44 -2.06 9.27 5.67
C LEU A 44 -2.57 10.25 6.74
N ARG A 45 -1.91 11.40 6.91
CA ARG A 45 -2.36 12.42 7.87
C ARG A 45 -3.76 12.98 7.59
N GLU A 46 -4.17 13.04 6.32
CA GLU A 46 -5.48 13.52 5.90
C GLU A 46 -6.56 12.45 6.15
N LYS A 47 -6.26 11.18 5.82
CA LYS A 47 -7.11 10.02 6.15
C LYS A 47 -7.38 9.93 7.65
N MET A 48 -6.34 10.10 8.48
CA MET A 48 -6.46 10.11 9.94
C MET A 48 -7.35 11.25 10.42
N ARG A 49 -7.09 12.48 9.97
CA ARG A 49 -7.89 13.66 10.34
C ARG A 49 -9.36 13.47 9.98
N ARG A 50 -9.67 13.00 8.76
CA ARG A 50 -11.05 12.75 8.34
C ARG A 50 -11.77 11.77 9.28
N ARG A 51 -11.14 10.64 9.63
CA ARG A 51 -11.75 9.67 10.55
C ARG A 51 -11.90 10.21 11.96
N MET A 52 -10.98 11.06 12.42
CA MET A 52 -11.12 11.75 13.69
C MET A 52 -12.30 12.72 13.68
N ASP A 53 -12.46 13.50 12.60
CA ASP A 53 -13.54 14.47 12.44
C ASP A 53 -14.92 13.80 12.31
N SER A 54 -15.00 12.63 11.65
CA SER A 54 -16.24 11.84 11.56
C SER A 54 -16.55 11.02 12.82
N GLY A 55 -15.58 10.87 13.72
CA GLY A 55 -15.69 10.02 14.91
C GLY A 55 -15.45 8.53 14.64
N ASP A 56 -15.12 8.15 13.41
CA ASP A 56 -14.82 6.78 13.00
C ASP A 56 -13.55 6.27 13.67
N LYS A 57 -13.66 5.12 14.33
CA LYS A 57 -12.51 4.45 14.94
C LYS A 57 -11.75 3.65 13.89
N TRP A 58 -10.45 3.55 14.09
CA TRP A 58 -9.55 2.82 13.20
C TRP A 58 -8.47 2.12 14.01
N PHE A 59 -7.78 1.18 13.37
CA PHE A 59 -6.68 0.43 13.96
C PHE A 59 -5.54 0.33 12.95
N SER A 60 -4.34 0.06 13.46
CA SER A 60 -3.13 -0.25 12.68
C SER A 60 -2.50 -1.55 13.17
N LEU A 61 -1.53 -2.06 12.44
CA LEU A 61 -0.83 -3.31 12.74
C LEU A 61 0.67 -3.15 12.54
N GLU A 62 1.46 -3.48 13.55
CA GLU A 62 2.93 -3.42 13.50
C GLU A 62 3.54 -4.80 13.30
N PHE A 63 4.52 -4.89 12.39
CA PHE A 63 5.20 -6.14 12.02
C PHE A 63 6.71 -6.00 12.07
N PHE A 64 7.36 -7.10 12.45
CA PHE A 64 8.81 -7.22 12.46
C PHE A 64 9.29 -7.95 11.20
N PRO A 65 10.32 -7.42 10.50
CA PRO A 65 10.93 -8.13 9.39
C PRO A 65 11.47 -9.50 9.84
N PRO A 66 11.15 -10.58 9.12
CA PRO A 66 11.59 -11.92 9.47
C PRO A 66 13.07 -12.11 9.16
N ARG A 67 13.73 -13.06 9.82
CA ARG A 67 15.16 -13.35 9.60
C ARG A 67 15.43 -14.37 8.49
N THR A 68 14.39 -14.94 7.87
CA THR A 68 14.50 -15.99 6.85
C THR A 68 13.59 -15.70 5.65
N ALA A 69 13.99 -16.22 4.49
CA ALA A 69 13.23 -16.17 3.23
C ALA A 69 11.79 -16.70 3.39
N GLU A 70 11.67 -17.89 3.99
CA GLU A 70 10.39 -18.52 4.27
C GLU A 70 9.53 -17.66 5.21
N GLY A 71 10.16 -17.02 6.20
CA GLY A 71 9.50 -16.05 7.07
C GLY A 71 8.96 -14.85 6.31
N ALA A 72 9.70 -14.34 5.31
CA ALA A 72 9.28 -13.23 4.45
C ALA A 72 8.04 -13.60 3.63
N VAL A 73 8.05 -14.75 2.96
CA VAL A 73 6.89 -15.28 2.21
C VAL A 73 5.67 -15.44 3.12
N ASN A 74 5.87 -16.01 4.30
CA ASN A 74 4.80 -16.19 5.29
C ASN A 74 4.24 -14.86 5.81
N LEU A 75 5.09 -13.83 5.95
CA LEU A 75 4.66 -12.50 6.37
C LEU A 75 3.84 -11.81 5.27
N ILE A 76 4.25 -11.91 4.00
CA ILE A 76 3.48 -11.37 2.87
C ILE A 76 2.10 -12.02 2.81
N SER A 77 2.02 -13.35 2.97
CA SER A 77 0.74 -14.05 3.05
C SER A 77 -0.12 -13.62 4.25
N ARG A 78 0.50 -13.14 5.35
CA ARG A 78 -0.23 -12.56 6.49
C ARG A 78 -0.75 -11.17 6.16
N PHE A 79 0.00 -10.34 5.44
CA PHE A 79 -0.47 -9.03 4.99
C PHE A 79 -1.78 -9.16 4.21
N ASP A 80 -1.85 -10.05 3.23
CA ASP A 80 -3.06 -10.23 2.41
C ASP A 80 -4.28 -10.64 3.26
N ARG A 81 -4.08 -11.54 4.23
CA ARG A 81 -5.17 -11.97 5.13
C ARG A 81 -5.61 -10.86 6.08
N MET A 82 -4.68 -10.11 6.63
CA MET A 82 -4.97 -9.05 7.61
C MET A 82 -5.48 -7.77 6.95
N ALA A 83 -5.14 -7.54 5.67
CA ALA A 83 -5.71 -6.47 4.85
C ALA A 83 -7.24 -6.54 4.78
N ALA A 84 -7.82 -7.74 4.81
CA ALA A 84 -9.27 -7.94 4.84
C ALA A 84 -9.96 -7.34 6.09
N GLY A 85 -9.21 -7.12 7.17
CA GLY A 85 -9.72 -6.43 8.37
C GLY A 85 -9.86 -4.90 8.19
N GLY A 86 -9.33 -4.33 7.12
CA GLY A 86 -9.35 -2.90 6.85
C GLY A 86 -8.53 -2.04 7.83
N PRO A 87 -7.26 -2.41 8.15
CA PRO A 87 -6.38 -1.52 8.92
C PRO A 87 -6.20 -0.19 8.17
N LEU A 88 -6.10 0.92 8.92
CA LEU A 88 -5.84 2.22 8.30
C LEU A 88 -4.43 2.31 7.72
N PHE A 89 -3.46 1.70 8.40
CA PHE A 89 -2.09 1.55 7.97
C PHE A 89 -1.43 0.35 8.67
N VAL A 90 -0.27 -0.06 8.16
CA VAL A 90 0.61 -1.05 8.79
C VAL A 90 2.00 -0.47 8.99
N ASP A 91 2.72 -0.98 9.99
CA ASP A 91 4.07 -0.53 10.33
C ASP A 91 5.07 -1.66 10.15
N VAL A 92 6.25 -1.33 9.63
CA VAL A 92 7.39 -2.25 9.51
C VAL A 92 8.55 -1.72 10.33
N THR A 93 8.96 -2.50 11.32
CA THR A 93 10.01 -2.08 12.25
C THR A 93 11.39 -2.04 11.61
N TRP A 94 12.30 -1.30 12.25
CA TRP A 94 13.66 -1.05 11.79
C TRP A 94 14.65 -1.32 12.90
N HIS A 95 15.59 -2.21 12.64
CA HIS A 95 16.67 -2.52 13.57
C HIS A 95 17.99 -2.69 12.81
N PRO A 96 19.05 -1.93 13.13
CA PRO A 96 20.32 -1.94 12.39
C PRO A 96 20.94 -3.33 12.21
N ALA A 97 20.85 -4.21 13.21
CA ALA A 97 21.38 -5.58 13.11
C ALA A 97 20.72 -6.46 12.05
N GLY A 98 19.57 -6.05 11.50
CA GLY A 98 18.87 -6.76 10.43
C GLY A 98 19.29 -6.34 9.02
N ASP A 99 20.27 -5.43 8.87
CA ASP A 99 20.61 -4.79 7.60
C ASP A 99 19.36 -4.21 6.89
N PRO A 100 18.59 -3.35 7.59
CA PRO A 100 17.20 -3.04 7.24
C PRO A 100 17.03 -2.21 5.97
N GLY A 101 18.08 -1.51 5.53
CA GLY A 101 18.09 -0.70 4.31
C GLY A 101 18.53 -1.44 3.04
N SER A 102 18.92 -2.72 3.16
CA SER A 102 19.45 -3.53 2.05
C SER A 102 18.37 -4.06 1.09
N ASP A 103 18.83 -4.68 0.02
CA ASP A 103 18.01 -5.35 -1.02
C ASP A 103 17.60 -6.78 -0.63
N LYS A 104 17.98 -7.24 0.57
CA LYS A 104 17.58 -8.57 1.07
C LYS A 104 16.06 -8.63 1.21
N GLU A 105 15.46 -9.74 0.82
CA GLU A 105 14.01 -9.97 0.98
C GLU A 105 13.53 -9.90 2.43
N THR A 106 14.44 -10.07 3.39
CA THR A 106 14.22 -9.97 4.83
C THR A 106 14.39 -8.56 5.40
N SER A 107 14.82 -7.59 4.59
CA SER A 107 15.07 -6.22 5.06
C SER A 107 13.78 -5.46 5.31
N SER A 108 13.78 -4.53 6.28
CA SER A 108 12.64 -3.65 6.54
C SER A 108 12.20 -2.91 5.28
N MET A 109 13.16 -2.43 4.50
CA MET A 109 12.93 -1.70 3.25
C MET A 109 12.16 -2.55 2.23
N MET A 110 12.57 -3.81 2.02
CA MET A 110 11.93 -4.69 1.03
C MET A 110 10.56 -5.19 1.52
N ILE A 111 10.41 -5.49 2.80
CA ILE A 111 9.12 -5.87 3.39
C ILE A 111 8.11 -4.71 3.28
N ALA A 112 8.50 -3.48 3.62
CA ALA A 112 7.64 -2.30 3.52
C ALA A 112 7.29 -1.97 2.06
N SER A 113 8.28 -2.02 1.16
CA SER A 113 8.06 -1.89 -0.28
C SER A 113 7.08 -2.93 -0.81
N THR A 114 7.14 -4.16 -0.31
CA THR A 114 6.24 -5.23 -0.72
C THR A 114 4.80 -4.96 -0.25
N ALA A 115 4.63 -4.51 1.00
CA ALA A 115 3.33 -4.13 1.53
C ALA A 115 2.66 -3.03 0.69
N VAL A 116 3.43 -2.02 0.25
CA VAL A 116 2.93 -0.94 -0.62
C VAL A 116 2.61 -1.45 -2.03
N ASN A 117 3.59 -2.08 -2.70
CA ASN A 117 3.52 -2.31 -4.14
C ASN A 117 2.73 -3.56 -4.54
N TYR A 118 2.66 -4.57 -3.67
CA TYR A 118 2.00 -5.84 -3.98
C TYR A 118 0.75 -6.09 -3.13
N CYS A 119 0.74 -5.67 -1.86
CA CYS A 119 -0.43 -5.84 -0.98
C CYS A 119 -1.37 -4.62 -0.98
N GLY A 120 -0.94 -3.48 -1.54
CA GLY A 120 -1.74 -2.26 -1.58
C GLY A 120 -2.01 -1.63 -0.21
N LEU A 121 -1.17 -1.92 0.78
CA LEU A 121 -1.30 -1.42 2.15
C LEU A 121 -0.61 -0.06 2.31
N GLU A 122 -1.32 0.88 2.93
CA GLU A 122 -0.70 2.11 3.45
C GLU A 122 0.31 1.70 4.53
N THR A 123 1.59 2.01 4.32
CA THR A 123 2.68 1.46 5.13
C THR A 123 3.54 2.58 5.70
N ILE A 124 3.87 2.48 6.99
CA ILE A 124 4.89 3.29 7.65
C ILE A 124 6.16 2.45 7.81
N LEU A 125 7.28 2.99 7.34
CA LEU A 125 8.59 2.42 7.58
C LEU A 125 9.23 3.08 8.80
N HIS A 126 9.58 2.29 9.82
CA HIS A 126 10.38 2.81 10.92
C HIS A 126 11.78 3.15 10.43
N MET A 127 12.41 4.16 11.04
CA MET A 127 13.79 4.51 10.78
C MET A 127 14.44 5.05 12.05
N THR A 128 15.53 4.44 12.48
CA THR A 128 16.31 4.86 13.66
C THR A 128 17.54 5.63 13.24
N CYS A 129 17.90 6.69 13.98
CA CYS A 129 19.07 7.52 13.66
C CYS A 129 20.31 7.28 14.54
N CYS A 130 20.24 6.42 15.55
CA CYS A 130 21.38 6.09 16.41
C CYS A 130 22.48 5.37 15.61
N GLN A 131 23.73 5.82 15.76
CA GLN A 131 24.94 5.25 15.12
C GLN A 131 24.80 5.16 13.60
N GLN A 132 24.17 6.16 12.98
CA GLN A 132 24.09 6.31 11.54
C GLN A 132 24.53 7.70 11.13
N ARG A 133 25.28 7.76 10.03
CA ARG A 133 25.72 9.02 9.45
C ARG A 133 24.58 9.66 8.64
N PRO A 134 24.52 11.00 8.54
CA PRO A 134 23.51 11.70 7.75
C PRO A 134 23.40 11.21 6.31
N GLU A 135 24.53 10.85 5.67
CA GLU A 135 24.56 10.38 4.29
C GLU A 135 23.88 9.01 4.13
N GLU A 136 24.01 8.13 5.13
CA GLU A 136 23.40 6.79 5.12
C GLU A 136 21.88 6.91 5.24
N ILE A 137 21.41 7.74 6.19
CA ILE A 137 19.99 8.06 6.35
C ILE A 137 19.42 8.68 5.07
N THR A 138 20.12 9.65 4.46
CA THR A 138 19.70 10.25 3.18
C THR A 138 19.57 9.20 2.08
N GLY A 139 20.53 8.27 1.99
CA GLY A 139 20.47 7.15 1.06
C GLY A 139 19.24 6.25 1.28
N HIS A 140 18.94 5.91 2.53
CA HIS A 140 17.75 5.13 2.88
C HIS A 140 16.45 5.87 2.54
N LEU A 141 16.36 7.17 2.80
CA LEU A 141 15.19 7.99 2.49
C LEU A 141 14.97 8.13 0.98
N HIS A 142 16.03 8.34 0.19
CA HIS A 142 15.92 8.33 -1.27
C HIS A 142 15.40 7.01 -1.79
N ARG A 143 15.92 5.89 -1.26
CA ARG A 143 15.46 4.55 -1.62
C ARG A 143 13.99 4.34 -1.26
N ALA A 144 13.59 4.71 -0.04
CA ALA A 144 12.20 4.61 0.39
C ALA A 144 11.25 5.37 -0.55
N LYS A 145 11.61 6.62 -0.90
CA LYS A 145 10.89 7.44 -1.87
C LYS A 145 10.80 6.78 -3.25
N GLN A 146 11.90 6.22 -3.77
CA GLN A 146 11.91 5.53 -5.07
C GLN A 146 11.01 4.29 -5.08
N LEU A 147 10.91 3.59 -3.95
CA LEU A 147 10.05 2.41 -3.77
C LEU A 147 8.57 2.77 -3.50
N GLY A 148 8.24 4.07 -3.45
CA GLY A 148 6.88 4.55 -3.28
C GLY A 148 6.41 4.69 -1.82
N LEU A 149 7.31 4.53 -0.85
CA LEU A 149 7.00 4.78 0.56
C LEU A 149 6.81 6.27 0.80
N LYS A 150 5.78 6.61 1.60
CA LYS A 150 5.39 8.00 1.88
C LYS A 150 5.31 8.31 3.38
N ASN A 151 5.39 7.31 4.25
CA ASN A 151 5.25 7.49 5.69
C ASN A 151 6.49 6.93 6.40
N ILE A 152 7.11 7.75 7.25
CA ILE A 152 8.30 7.38 8.03
C ILE A 152 8.01 7.57 9.51
N MET A 153 8.32 6.58 10.34
CA MET A 153 8.36 6.76 11.79
C MET A 153 9.80 7.07 12.20
N ALA A 154 10.06 8.33 12.55
CA ALA A 154 11.36 8.81 12.95
C ALA A 154 11.62 8.48 14.41
N LEU A 155 12.62 7.61 14.65
CA LEU A 155 12.98 7.10 15.95
C LEU A 155 14.43 7.44 16.26
N ARG A 156 14.77 7.57 17.54
CA ARG A 156 16.17 7.64 17.95
C ARG A 156 16.83 6.27 17.76
N GLY A 157 16.17 5.22 18.22
CA GLY A 157 16.77 3.90 18.38
C GLY A 157 17.41 3.74 19.76
N ASP A 158 17.81 2.50 20.04
CA ASP A 158 18.47 2.10 21.27
C ASP A 158 19.99 2.04 21.07
N PRO A 159 20.79 2.40 22.08
CA PRO A 159 22.23 2.30 22.00
C PRO A 159 22.67 0.84 21.84
N VAL A 160 23.70 0.63 21.04
CA VAL A 160 24.39 -0.66 20.99
C VAL A 160 25.29 -0.75 22.24
N GLY A 161 24.78 -1.40 23.30
CA GLY A 161 25.48 -1.57 24.58
C GLY A 161 24.87 -0.77 25.73
N ASP A 162 25.61 -0.68 26.85
CA ASP A 162 25.10 -0.09 28.11
C ASP A 162 25.11 1.45 28.13
N HIS A 163 25.85 2.07 27.21
CA HIS A 163 26.05 3.51 27.17
C HIS A 163 25.75 4.09 25.80
N TRP A 164 25.14 5.28 25.82
CA TRP A 164 24.95 6.07 24.62
C TRP A 164 26.24 6.81 24.29
N GLU A 165 26.63 6.76 23.03
CA GLU A 165 27.72 7.55 22.47
C GLU A 165 27.20 8.27 21.22
N ALA A 166 27.35 9.59 21.20
CA ALA A 166 27.09 10.36 19.99
C ALA A 166 28.16 10.03 18.96
N GLU A 167 27.73 9.68 17.76
CA GLU A 167 28.62 9.67 16.62
C GLU A 167 28.91 11.11 16.20
N GLU A 168 30.18 11.42 15.94
CA GLU A 168 30.59 12.76 15.51
C GLU A 168 29.93 13.10 14.16
N GLY A 169 29.13 14.16 14.12
CA GLY A 169 28.33 14.52 12.94
C GLY A 169 27.07 13.67 12.73
N GLY A 170 26.75 12.74 13.63
CA GLY A 170 25.54 11.90 13.60
C GLY A 170 24.34 12.54 14.28
N PHE A 171 23.27 11.76 14.41
CA PHE A 171 22.03 12.18 15.07
C PHE A 171 22.02 11.83 16.56
N SER A 172 21.60 12.77 17.41
CA SER A 172 21.47 12.52 18.85
C SER A 172 20.04 12.18 19.26
N TYR A 173 19.05 12.77 18.57
CA TYR A 173 17.64 12.63 18.89
C TYR A 173 16.80 12.34 17.65
N ALA A 174 15.62 11.74 17.85
CA ALA A 174 14.63 11.55 16.79
C ALA A 174 14.25 12.90 16.13
N THR A 175 14.25 14.00 16.89
CA THR A 175 13.99 15.35 16.36
C THR A 175 15.00 15.80 15.31
N ASP A 176 16.25 15.31 15.39
CA ASP A 176 17.28 15.64 14.41
C ASP A 176 16.98 14.92 13.09
N LEU A 177 16.52 13.66 13.15
CA LEU A 177 16.03 12.92 11.99
C LEU A 177 14.81 13.61 11.36
N VAL A 178 13.84 14.08 12.17
CA VAL A 178 12.69 14.83 11.65
C VAL A 178 13.15 16.08 10.89
N LYS A 179 14.07 16.87 11.46
CA LYS A 179 14.63 18.06 10.80
C LYS A 179 15.35 17.69 9.50
N HIS A 180 16.14 16.63 9.52
CA HIS A 180 16.87 16.13 8.35
C HIS A 180 15.93 15.75 7.21
N ILE A 181 14.90 14.94 7.50
CA ILE A 181 13.88 14.57 6.51
C ILE A 181 13.19 15.81 5.94
N ARG A 182 12.87 16.80 6.78
CA ARG A 182 12.21 18.04 6.34
C ARG A 182 13.12 18.92 5.49
N THR A 183 14.42 19.00 5.79
CA THR A 183 15.39 19.74 4.99
C THR A 183 15.59 19.10 3.61
N GLU A 184 15.79 17.77 3.57
CA GLU A 184 16.16 17.06 2.34
C GLU A 184 14.96 16.72 1.44
N PHE A 185 13.79 16.44 2.04
CA PHE A 185 12.61 15.92 1.33
C PHE A 185 11.38 16.82 1.44
N ALA A 186 11.50 17.99 2.09
CA ALA A 186 10.41 18.93 2.31
C ALA A 186 9.17 18.22 2.90
N ASP A 187 8.02 18.39 2.26
CA ASP A 187 6.76 17.79 2.68
C ASP A 187 6.47 16.45 1.98
N TYR A 188 7.43 15.78 1.34
CA TYR A 188 7.16 14.51 0.64
C TYR A 188 6.66 13.41 1.60
N PHE A 189 7.32 13.25 2.75
CA PHE A 189 6.98 12.24 3.74
C PHE A 189 5.99 12.76 4.80
N ASP A 190 4.97 11.97 5.14
CA ASP A 190 4.33 12.07 6.45
C ASP A 190 5.25 11.44 7.49
N ILE A 191 5.43 12.12 8.64
CA ILE A 191 6.38 11.71 9.67
C ILE A 191 5.65 11.54 10.99
N CYS A 192 5.83 10.38 11.61
CA CYS A 192 5.39 10.07 12.97
C CYS A 192 6.62 9.99 13.90
N VAL A 193 6.42 10.20 15.20
CA VAL A 193 7.44 10.08 16.25
C VAL A 193 6.86 9.30 17.43
N ALA A 194 7.73 8.67 18.24
CA ALA A 194 7.35 7.97 19.48
C ALA A 194 7.35 8.90 20.70
#